data_AF-A0A2V9HZ07-F1
#
_entry.id   AF-A0A2V9HZ07-F1
#
_cell.length_a   1.000
_cell.length_b   1.000
_cell.length_c   1.000
_cell.angle_alpha   90.00
_cell.angle_beta   90.00
_cell.angle_gamma   90.00
#
_symmetry.space_group_name_H-M   'P 1'
#
loop_
_entity.id
_entity.type
_entity.pdbx_description
1 polymer ?
#
loop_
_entity_poly.entity_id
_entity_poly.type
_entity_poly.pdbx_seq_one_letter_code
_entity_poly.pdbx_strand_id
1 'polypeptide(L)'
;MLAYVHQLWLDTEWSTKAQASYEKNPRNVARPRYDRTEAALADALEDHALVLIPANNSVQLRRALELVDRWHVNGVIYGGQMAYEVASEIATKKLPVLVNLKWPEADKDADPEDKPSLRTLQFRDRAPSSPAALAKAGVKFAFYSGGITVPKDTLKAAKRSIDAGLAPDAALRALTLSPAEIFGVADRLGSLENGKIANLVVTDGDLFEEKTKIKMVFVDGHRFEVREPEKPKEPPKGDLTGKWNLAYTTPDGPEEATADLAMDRDGTISGTVTSKRGTASVISGYLSVDKFSFTINIPLEGSTADVIFAGTFDGTSLKGSISVRGLSLEFTGVKPSAVSSAMVNRGGAQ
;
A
#
# COMPACT_ATOMS: atom_id res chain seq x y z
N MET A 1 15.35 1.55 18.07
CA MET A 1 14.68 0.49 17.27
C MET A 1 15.51 -0.80 17.21
N LEU A 2 16.70 -0.84 16.60
CA LEU A 2 17.53 -2.07 16.55
C LEU A 2 17.90 -2.67 17.92
N ALA A 3 18.13 -1.84 18.94
CA ALA A 3 18.41 -2.34 20.31
C ALA A 3 17.23 -3.10 20.93
N TYR A 4 15.99 -2.67 20.64
CA TYR A 4 14.79 -3.37 21.10
C TYR A 4 14.60 -4.70 20.38
N VAL A 5 14.82 -4.74 19.07
CA VAL A 5 14.82 -5.99 18.28
C VAL A 5 15.85 -6.97 18.83
N HIS A 6 17.04 -6.48 19.19
CA HIS A 6 18.08 -7.31 19.78
C HIS A 6 17.70 -7.85 21.16
N GLN A 7 17.08 -7.04 22.02
CA GLN A 7 16.61 -7.50 23.32
C GLN A 7 15.57 -8.63 23.16
N LEU A 8 14.57 -8.44 22.30
CA LEU A 8 13.55 -9.44 22.03
C LEU A 8 14.15 -10.77 21.53
N TRP A 9 15.22 -10.70 20.75
CA TRP A 9 15.94 -11.88 20.29
C TRP A 9 16.62 -12.65 21.42
N LEU A 10 17.31 -11.94 22.31
CA LEU A 10 17.98 -12.52 23.47
C LEU A 10 16.97 -13.16 24.43
N ASP A 11 15.83 -12.50 24.62
CA ASP A 11 14.74 -13.01 25.45
C ASP A 11 14.17 -14.30 24.86
N THR A 12 13.96 -14.34 23.54
CA THR A 12 13.48 -15.53 22.82
C THR A 12 14.48 -16.69 22.91
N GLU A 13 15.76 -16.45 22.66
CA GLU A 13 16.79 -17.49 22.82
C GLU A 13 16.84 -18.07 24.24
N TRP A 14 16.71 -17.21 25.25
CA TRP A 14 16.69 -17.64 26.64
C TRP A 14 15.44 -18.49 26.92
N SER A 15 14.28 -18.04 26.44
CA SER A 15 13.00 -18.74 26.56
C SER A 15 13.06 -20.14 25.95
N THR A 16 13.56 -20.28 24.72
CA THR A 16 13.75 -21.57 24.03
C THR A 16 14.67 -22.50 24.82
N LYS A 17 15.81 -21.98 25.34
CA LYS A 17 16.75 -22.78 26.16
C LYS A 17 16.12 -23.21 27.50
N ALA A 18 15.36 -22.33 28.15
CA ALA A 18 14.66 -22.63 29.40
C ALA A 18 13.59 -23.70 29.19
N GLN A 19 12.80 -23.59 28.11
CA GLN A 19 11.78 -24.57 27.72
C GLN A 19 12.40 -25.94 27.44
N ALA A 20 13.46 -26.00 26.63
CA ALA A 20 14.19 -27.24 26.35
C ALA A 20 14.80 -27.88 27.61
N SER A 21 15.27 -27.07 28.57
CA SER A 21 15.76 -27.56 29.85
C SER A 21 14.64 -28.14 30.72
N TYR A 22 13.46 -27.52 30.73
CA TYR A 22 12.29 -28.01 31.45
C TYR A 22 11.80 -29.34 30.87
N GLU A 23 11.69 -29.45 29.54
CA GLU A 23 11.25 -30.68 28.86
C GLU A 23 12.19 -31.87 29.12
N LYS A 24 13.50 -31.62 29.19
CA LYS A 24 14.50 -32.65 29.53
C LYS A 24 14.45 -33.11 30.99
N ASN A 25 14.02 -32.25 31.92
CA ASN A 25 14.02 -32.57 33.35
C ASN A 25 12.86 -31.90 34.12
N PRO A 26 11.59 -32.27 33.81
CA PRO A 26 10.40 -31.51 34.24
C PRO A 26 10.12 -31.60 35.74
N ARG A 27 10.79 -32.53 36.44
CA ARG A 27 10.65 -32.73 37.90
C ARG A 27 11.63 -31.89 38.71
N ASN A 28 12.72 -31.41 38.10
CA ASN A 28 13.83 -30.73 38.79
C ASN A 28 14.02 -29.27 38.36
N VAL A 29 13.32 -28.83 37.32
CA VAL A 29 13.41 -27.47 36.77
C VAL A 29 12.03 -26.82 36.89
N ALA A 30 12.00 -25.57 37.38
CA ALA A 30 10.77 -24.80 37.44
C ALA A 30 10.22 -24.55 36.03
N ARG A 31 8.89 -24.63 35.87
CA ARG A 31 8.24 -24.35 34.59
C ARG A 31 8.55 -22.91 34.16
N PRO A 32 9.11 -22.69 32.95
CA PRO A 32 9.39 -21.35 32.44
C PRO A 32 8.11 -20.51 32.30
N ARG A 33 8.27 -19.19 32.36
CA ARG A 33 7.19 -18.24 32.04
C ARG A 33 6.84 -18.38 30.57
N TYR A 34 5.57 -18.61 30.28
CA TYR A 34 5.08 -18.60 28.90
C TYR A 34 4.85 -17.16 28.43
N ASP A 35 5.47 -16.80 27.31
CA ASP A 35 5.22 -15.55 26.59
C ASP A 35 4.82 -15.86 25.15
N ARG A 36 3.65 -15.37 24.74
CA ARG A 36 3.10 -15.65 23.40
C ARG A 36 3.99 -15.06 22.30
N THR A 37 4.64 -13.93 22.55
CA THR A 37 5.49 -13.26 21.56
C THR A 37 6.80 -14.01 21.38
N GLU A 38 7.44 -14.44 22.47
CA GLU A 38 8.66 -15.25 22.42
C GLU A 38 8.39 -16.61 21.77
N ALA A 39 7.28 -17.28 22.11
CA ALA A 39 6.90 -18.55 21.51
C ALA A 39 6.66 -18.44 20.00
N ALA A 40 5.88 -17.45 19.55
CA ALA A 40 5.63 -17.25 18.12
C ALA A 40 6.90 -16.87 17.34
N LEU A 41 7.82 -16.13 17.97
CA LEU A 41 9.12 -15.84 17.36
C LEU A 41 9.97 -17.11 17.30
N ALA A 42 10.05 -17.91 18.37
CA ALA A 42 10.79 -19.17 18.38
C ALA A 42 10.31 -20.12 17.26
N ASP A 43 9.00 -20.32 17.12
CA ASP A 43 8.42 -21.15 16.05
C ASP A 43 8.83 -20.63 14.66
N ALA A 44 8.72 -19.32 14.44
CA ALA A 44 9.14 -18.70 13.17
C ALA A 44 10.64 -18.88 12.87
N LEU A 45 11.48 -18.97 13.90
CA LEU A 45 12.91 -19.20 13.73
C LEU A 45 13.27 -20.66 13.47
N GLU A 46 12.55 -21.60 14.08
CA GLU A 46 12.66 -23.02 13.74
C GLU A 46 12.22 -23.28 12.29
N ASP A 47 11.18 -22.58 11.82
CA ASP A 47 10.69 -22.66 10.44
C ASP A 47 11.58 -21.90 9.43
N HIS A 48 12.74 -21.37 9.86
CA HIS A 48 13.65 -20.56 9.04
C HIS A 48 12.96 -19.40 8.32
N ALA A 49 11.99 -18.76 8.99
CA ALA A 49 11.24 -17.65 8.44
C ALA A 49 12.17 -16.50 8.03
N LEU A 50 11.73 -15.77 7.00
CA LEU A 50 12.44 -14.62 6.49
C LEU A 50 12.36 -13.45 7.48
N VAL A 51 13.50 -13.00 8.01
CA VAL A 51 13.57 -11.92 9.00
C VAL A 51 13.84 -10.59 8.30
N LEU A 52 12.88 -9.65 8.37
CA LEU A 52 13.04 -8.30 7.84
C LEU A 52 13.73 -7.38 8.86
N ILE A 53 14.93 -6.90 8.53
CA ILE A 53 15.75 -6.10 9.43
C ILE A 53 15.73 -4.63 8.98
N PRO A 54 15.13 -3.72 9.76
CA PRO A 54 15.00 -2.33 9.37
C PRO A 54 16.35 -1.61 9.44
N ALA A 55 16.83 -1.13 8.30
CA ALA A 55 18.05 -0.33 8.21
C ALA A 55 18.00 0.61 7.00
N ASN A 56 18.18 1.92 7.27
CA ASN A 56 18.08 2.94 6.23
C ASN A 56 19.38 3.70 5.99
N ASN A 57 20.10 4.06 7.06
CA ASN A 57 21.38 4.75 6.98
C ASN A 57 22.57 3.79 7.05
N SER A 58 23.76 4.23 6.63
CA SER A 58 24.96 3.37 6.58
C SER A 58 25.36 2.75 7.91
N VAL A 59 25.16 3.46 9.04
CA VAL A 59 25.43 2.90 10.38
C VAL A 59 24.45 1.76 10.71
N GLN A 60 23.17 1.95 10.42
CA GLN A 60 22.15 0.91 10.61
C GLN A 60 22.38 -0.28 9.68
N LEU A 61 22.79 -0.03 8.43
CA LEU A 61 23.07 -1.08 7.47
C LEU A 61 24.23 -1.96 7.94
N ARG A 62 25.36 -1.38 8.35
CA ARG A 62 26.48 -2.16 8.91
C ARG A 62 26.09 -2.95 10.15
N ARG A 63 25.33 -2.35 11.06
CA ARG A 63 24.78 -3.05 12.22
C ARG A 63 23.86 -4.21 11.82
N ALA A 64 23.02 -4.02 10.80
CA ALA A 64 22.17 -5.10 10.30
C ALA A 64 23.02 -6.26 9.76
N LEU A 65 24.11 -5.98 9.04
CA LEU A 65 25.04 -7.03 8.58
C LEU A 65 25.63 -7.82 9.76
N GLU A 66 26.10 -7.14 10.80
CA GLU A 66 26.64 -7.77 12.01
C GLU A 66 25.58 -8.60 12.78
N LEU A 67 24.33 -8.13 12.82
CA LEU A 67 23.24 -8.82 13.52
C LEU A 67 22.82 -10.10 12.81
N VAL A 68 22.79 -10.10 11.47
CA VAL A 68 22.48 -11.32 10.72
C VAL A 68 23.52 -12.41 10.99
N ASP A 69 24.81 -12.06 10.98
CA ASP A 69 25.89 -13.00 11.32
C ASP A 69 25.74 -13.53 12.74
N ARG A 70 25.37 -12.66 13.69
CA ARG A 70 25.22 -13.03 15.11
C ARG A 70 24.08 -14.00 15.32
N TRP A 71 22.92 -13.73 14.72
CA TRP A 71 21.71 -14.51 14.95
C TRP A 71 21.58 -15.73 14.05
N HIS A 72 22.42 -15.86 13.01
CA HIS A 72 22.40 -16.96 12.06
C HIS A 72 21.01 -17.11 11.37
N VAL A 73 20.40 -15.98 11.04
CA VAL A 73 19.02 -15.91 10.49
C VAL A 73 19.02 -15.78 8.97
N ASN A 74 17.92 -16.23 8.37
CA ASN A 74 17.59 -15.88 6.99
C ASN A 74 17.11 -14.43 6.91
N GLY A 75 18.06 -13.49 6.80
CA GLY A 75 17.80 -12.05 6.91
C GLY A 75 17.65 -11.32 5.57
N VAL A 76 16.79 -10.31 5.56
CA VAL A 76 16.65 -9.34 4.46
C VAL A 76 16.69 -7.94 5.04
N ILE A 77 17.45 -7.04 4.40
CA ILE A 77 17.47 -5.64 4.80
C ILE A 77 16.18 -4.98 4.30
N TYR A 78 15.46 -4.29 5.19
CA TYR A 78 14.26 -3.52 4.88
C TYR A 78 14.56 -2.02 5.03
N GLY A 79 14.42 -1.25 3.94
CA GLY A 79 14.73 0.18 3.88
C GLY A 79 15.76 0.50 2.80
N GLY A 80 17.04 0.56 3.15
CA GLY A 80 18.14 0.60 2.19
C GLY A 80 18.33 1.90 1.40
N GLN A 81 17.82 3.06 1.82
CA GLN A 81 17.92 4.30 1.04
C GLN A 81 19.34 4.88 1.00
N MET A 82 20.21 4.56 1.95
CA MET A 82 21.66 4.87 1.88
C MET A 82 22.52 3.66 1.49
N ALA A 83 21.95 2.64 0.84
CA ALA A 83 22.72 1.47 0.41
C ALA A 83 23.84 1.83 -0.58
N TYR A 84 23.76 2.97 -1.28
CA TYR A 84 24.85 3.48 -2.13
C TYR A 84 26.19 3.65 -1.40
N GLU A 85 26.21 3.80 -0.07
CA GLU A 85 27.44 3.93 0.72
C GLU A 85 28.08 2.58 1.08
N VAL A 86 27.30 1.49 1.08
CA VAL A 86 27.69 0.20 1.67
C VAL A 86 27.36 -1.00 0.76
N ALA A 87 27.06 -0.76 -0.52
CA ALA A 87 26.64 -1.80 -1.45
C ALA A 87 27.63 -2.98 -1.54
N SER A 88 28.94 -2.70 -1.56
CA SER A 88 29.99 -3.73 -1.58
C SER A 88 30.04 -4.57 -0.29
N GLU A 89 29.77 -3.95 0.86
CA GLU A 89 29.70 -4.65 2.15
C GLU A 89 28.49 -5.58 2.17
N ILE A 90 27.34 -5.11 1.69
CA ILE A 90 26.11 -5.93 1.55
C ILE A 90 26.34 -7.10 0.58
N ALA A 91 27.00 -6.86 -0.55
CA ALA A 91 27.32 -7.90 -1.55
C ALA A 91 28.17 -9.03 -0.97
N THR A 92 29.15 -8.68 -0.13
CA THR A 92 30.01 -9.67 0.55
C THR A 92 29.20 -10.62 1.43
N LYS A 93 28.13 -10.12 2.06
CA LYS A 93 27.22 -10.89 2.90
C LYS A 93 26.12 -11.60 2.12
N LYS A 94 25.97 -11.31 0.82
CA LYS A 94 24.92 -11.85 -0.06
C LYS A 94 23.49 -11.62 0.47
N LEU A 95 23.29 -10.56 1.25
CA LEU A 95 21.98 -10.26 1.81
C LEU A 95 21.13 -9.49 0.79
N PRO A 96 19.88 -9.92 0.55
CA PRO A 96 18.98 -9.16 -0.28
C PRO A 96 18.48 -7.88 0.43
N VAL A 97 18.04 -6.91 -0.36
CA VAL A 97 17.57 -5.61 0.12
C VAL A 97 16.18 -5.28 -0.44
N LEU A 98 15.22 -5.00 0.44
CA LEU A 98 13.95 -4.36 0.09
C LEU A 98 14.15 -2.84 0.18
N VAL A 99 14.18 -2.18 -0.97
CA VAL A 99 14.44 -0.75 -1.11
C VAL A 99 13.15 0.04 -1.04
N ASN A 100 13.13 1.03 -0.15
CA ASN A 100 12.00 1.93 0.04
C ASN A 100 11.93 3.00 -1.06
N LEU A 101 10.87 2.97 -1.88
CA LEU A 101 10.63 3.95 -2.94
C LEU A 101 10.15 5.32 -2.42
N LYS A 102 9.75 5.44 -1.15
CA LYS A 102 9.40 6.74 -0.56
C LYS A 102 10.67 7.54 -0.27
N TRP A 103 11.23 8.14 -1.32
CA TRP A 103 12.47 8.89 -1.25
C TRP A 103 12.39 10.04 -0.24
N PRO A 104 13.49 10.37 0.45
CA PRO A 104 13.52 11.51 1.37
C PRO A 104 13.26 12.82 0.62
N GLU A 105 12.28 13.59 1.09
CA GLU A 105 11.88 14.88 0.54
C GLU A 105 12.00 15.99 1.59
N ALA A 106 11.89 17.24 1.14
CA ALA A 106 11.74 18.37 2.05
C ALA A 106 10.38 18.29 2.73
N ASP A 107 10.35 18.57 4.03
CA ASP A 107 9.08 18.76 4.71
C ASP A 107 8.44 20.05 4.21
N LYS A 108 7.15 20.01 3.89
CA LYS A 108 6.43 21.14 3.29
C LYS A 108 6.16 22.23 4.33
N ASP A 109 6.09 21.84 5.60
CA ASP A 109 5.79 22.73 6.72
C ASP A 109 7.05 23.09 7.54
N ALA A 110 8.25 22.78 7.03
CA ALA A 110 9.49 23.16 7.68
C ALA A 110 9.66 24.68 7.72
N ASP A 111 10.23 25.17 8.81
CA ASP A 111 10.62 26.57 8.96
C ASP A 111 11.57 26.96 7.81
N PRO A 112 11.24 28.00 7.00
CA PRO A 112 12.10 28.47 5.92
C PRO A 112 13.51 28.87 6.38
N GLU A 113 13.68 29.26 7.64
CA GLU A 113 14.97 29.63 8.21
C GLU A 113 15.78 28.42 8.72
N ASP A 114 15.16 27.24 8.89
CA ASP A 114 15.85 26.01 9.27
C ASP A 114 16.53 25.39 8.05
N LYS A 115 17.78 25.80 7.82
CA LYS A 115 18.59 25.32 6.69
C LYS A 115 19.00 23.87 6.93
N PRO A 116 18.61 22.93 6.04
CA PRO A 116 18.99 21.53 6.19
C PRO A 116 20.51 21.38 6.11
N SER A 117 21.06 20.50 6.95
CA SER A 117 22.49 20.16 6.90
C SER A 117 22.91 19.64 5.52
N LEU A 118 24.19 19.82 5.17
CA LEU A 118 24.78 19.27 3.94
C LEU A 118 24.57 17.75 3.82
N ARG A 119 24.63 17.03 4.95
CA ARG A 119 24.37 15.59 5.01
C ARG A 119 22.92 15.26 4.61
N THR A 120 21.96 16.05 5.06
CA THR A 120 20.54 15.88 4.71
C THR A 120 20.32 16.11 3.21
N LEU A 121 20.93 17.16 2.65
CA LEU A 121 20.83 17.46 1.22
C LEU A 121 21.45 16.36 0.37
N GLN A 122 22.65 15.90 0.71
CA GLN A 122 23.30 14.78 0.03
C GLN A 122 22.48 13.49 0.12
N PHE A 123 21.84 13.22 1.26
CA PHE A 123 20.96 12.08 1.39
C PHE A 123 19.74 12.17 0.46
N ARG A 124 19.09 13.34 0.40
CA ARG A 124 17.94 13.60 -0.49
C ARG A 124 18.29 13.40 -1.96
N ASP A 125 19.44 13.90 -2.37
CA ASP A 125 19.93 13.81 -3.74
C ASP A 125 20.34 12.38 -4.12
N ARG A 126 21.10 11.70 -3.26
CA ARG A 126 21.73 10.41 -3.59
C ARG A 126 20.86 9.20 -3.28
N ALA A 127 19.83 9.30 -2.45
CA ALA A 127 19.02 8.14 -2.07
C ALA A 127 18.48 7.34 -3.28
N PRO A 128 17.96 7.96 -4.36
CA PRO A 128 17.52 7.25 -5.56
C PRO A 128 18.63 6.49 -6.30
N SER A 129 19.92 6.78 -6.04
CA SER A 129 21.05 6.04 -6.65
C SER A 129 21.36 4.71 -5.95
N SER A 130 20.78 4.44 -4.77
CA SER A 130 21.00 3.19 -4.01
C SER A 130 20.73 1.92 -4.83
N PRO A 131 19.62 1.81 -5.57
CA PRO A 131 19.37 0.64 -6.44
C PRO A 131 20.44 0.44 -7.50
N ALA A 132 20.95 1.51 -8.12
CA ALA A 132 22.00 1.42 -9.13
C ALA A 132 23.31 0.89 -8.52
N ALA A 133 23.67 1.38 -7.33
CA ALA A 133 24.83 0.90 -6.59
C ALA A 133 24.69 -0.58 -6.17
N LEU A 134 23.50 -0.99 -5.70
CA LEU A 134 23.20 -2.38 -5.36
C LEU A 134 23.30 -3.30 -6.57
N ALA A 135 22.70 -2.91 -7.70
CA ALA A 135 22.76 -3.66 -8.95
C ALA A 135 24.21 -3.82 -9.43
N LYS A 136 25.01 -2.74 -9.40
CA LYS A 136 26.43 -2.77 -9.79
C LYS A 136 27.27 -3.68 -8.88
N ALA A 137 26.92 -3.77 -7.60
CA ALA A 137 27.58 -4.66 -6.65
C ALA A 137 27.08 -6.12 -6.72
N GLY A 138 26.11 -6.44 -7.59
CA GLY A 138 25.53 -7.78 -7.69
C GLY A 138 24.60 -8.15 -6.53
N VAL A 139 24.12 -7.17 -5.76
CA VAL A 139 23.18 -7.40 -4.67
C VAL A 139 21.78 -7.58 -5.24
N LYS A 140 21.09 -8.64 -4.78
CA LYS A 140 19.67 -8.83 -5.09
C LYS A 140 18.84 -7.80 -4.33
N PHE A 141 18.01 -7.04 -5.04
CA PHE A 141 17.12 -6.07 -4.40
C PHE A 141 15.74 -6.07 -5.04
N ALA A 142 14.74 -5.65 -4.26
CA ALA A 142 13.37 -5.45 -4.70
C ALA A 142 12.82 -4.14 -4.15
N PHE A 143 11.79 -3.59 -4.79
CA PHE A 143 11.16 -2.34 -4.36
C PHE A 143 9.92 -2.58 -3.49
N TYR A 144 9.62 -1.61 -2.62
CA TYR A 144 8.32 -1.51 -1.96
C TYR A 144 7.89 -0.04 -1.83
N SER A 145 6.58 0.22 -1.73
CA SER A 145 6.00 1.57 -1.83
C SER A 145 6.32 2.49 -0.65
N GLY A 146 6.69 1.94 0.51
CA GLY A 146 6.96 2.75 1.70
C GLY A 146 5.79 3.61 2.21
N GLY A 147 4.57 3.25 1.84
CA GLY A 147 3.37 4.04 2.15
C GLY A 147 3.03 5.10 1.10
N ILE A 148 3.60 5.06 -0.10
CA ILE A 148 3.04 5.76 -1.27
C ILE A 148 1.66 5.16 -1.55
N THR A 149 0.62 6.00 -1.48
CA THR A 149 -0.78 5.58 -1.66
C THR A 149 -1.24 5.65 -3.11
N VAL A 150 -0.60 6.50 -3.93
CA VAL A 150 -0.93 6.67 -5.34
C VAL A 150 -0.06 5.73 -6.19
N PRO A 151 -0.64 4.73 -6.89
CA PRO A 151 0.15 3.75 -7.65
C PRO A 151 1.09 4.37 -8.69
N LYS A 152 0.63 5.41 -9.40
CA LYS A 152 1.44 6.13 -10.40
C LYS A 152 2.70 6.73 -9.80
N ASP A 153 2.65 7.20 -8.56
CA ASP A 153 3.80 7.82 -7.90
C ASP A 153 4.84 6.77 -7.46
N THR A 154 4.41 5.50 -7.25
CA THR A 154 5.34 4.39 -7.01
C THR A 154 6.17 4.09 -8.27
N LEU A 155 5.55 4.08 -9.45
CA LEU A 155 6.26 3.92 -10.72
C LEU A 155 7.19 5.10 -11.02
N LYS A 156 6.76 6.34 -10.75
CA LYS A 156 7.64 7.52 -10.83
C LYS A 156 8.83 7.42 -9.89
N ALA A 157 8.63 6.94 -8.66
CA ALA A 157 9.72 6.76 -7.70
C ALA A 157 10.72 5.69 -8.16
N ALA A 158 10.26 4.60 -8.78
CA ALA A 158 11.14 3.62 -9.41
C ALA A 158 11.89 4.23 -10.61
N LYS A 159 11.21 5.03 -11.44
CA LYS A 159 11.83 5.78 -12.55
C LYS A 159 12.94 6.71 -12.06
N ARG A 160 12.78 7.39 -10.93
CA ARG A 160 13.86 8.21 -10.32
C ARG A 160 15.13 7.41 -10.05
N SER A 161 15.04 6.10 -9.83
CA SER A 161 16.23 5.24 -9.70
C SER A 161 16.90 4.98 -11.04
N ILE A 162 16.11 4.86 -12.12
CA ILE A 162 16.61 4.75 -13.50
C ILE A 162 17.31 6.03 -13.91
N ASP A 163 16.67 7.18 -13.65
CA ASP A 163 17.25 8.51 -13.91
C ASP A 163 18.55 8.72 -13.10
N ALA A 164 18.68 8.05 -11.94
CA ALA A 164 19.88 8.03 -11.11
C ALA A 164 20.91 6.93 -11.49
N GLY A 165 20.74 6.25 -12.63
CA GLY A 165 21.72 5.34 -13.21
C GLY A 165 21.39 3.85 -13.10
N LEU A 166 20.19 3.45 -12.65
CA LEU A 166 19.74 2.06 -12.68
C LEU A 166 19.34 1.65 -14.10
N ALA A 167 19.73 0.46 -14.55
CA ALA A 167 19.25 -0.08 -15.82
C ALA A 167 17.73 -0.36 -15.76
N PRO A 168 16.93 -0.02 -16.79
CA PRO A 168 15.48 -0.28 -16.82
C PRO A 168 15.12 -1.75 -16.54
N ASP A 169 15.86 -2.70 -17.10
CA ASP A 169 15.64 -4.13 -16.87
C ASP A 169 15.85 -4.53 -15.40
N ALA A 170 16.84 -3.93 -14.73
CA ALA A 170 17.08 -4.16 -13.31
C ALA A 170 15.95 -3.56 -12.45
N ALA A 171 15.40 -2.40 -12.86
CA ALA A 171 14.22 -1.82 -12.22
C ALA A 171 12.98 -2.69 -12.38
N LEU A 172 12.74 -3.23 -13.59
CA LEU A 172 11.63 -4.15 -13.86
C LEU A 172 11.77 -5.44 -13.05
N ARG A 173 12.98 -6.01 -13.01
CA ARG A 173 13.28 -7.20 -12.20
C ARG A 173 13.03 -6.96 -10.71
N ALA A 174 13.38 -5.78 -10.20
CA ALA A 174 13.14 -5.38 -8.81
C ALA A 174 11.64 -5.23 -8.44
N LEU A 175 10.76 -5.09 -9.43
CA LEU A 175 9.30 -5.09 -9.27
C LEU A 175 8.67 -6.48 -9.47
N THR A 176 9.42 -7.46 -9.99
CA THR A 176 8.86 -8.74 -10.47
C THR A 176 9.60 -9.96 -9.92
N LEU A 177 10.69 -10.38 -10.55
CA LEU A 177 11.38 -11.62 -10.22
C LEU A 177 12.19 -11.54 -8.93
N SER A 178 12.85 -10.40 -8.64
CA SER A 178 13.62 -10.24 -7.41
C SER A 178 12.78 -10.43 -6.13
N PRO A 179 11.61 -9.79 -5.94
CA PRO A 179 10.79 -10.05 -4.76
C PRO A 179 10.31 -11.50 -4.72
N ALA A 180 9.93 -12.09 -5.85
CA ALA A 180 9.53 -13.51 -5.89
C ALA A 180 10.65 -14.44 -5.40
N GLU A 181 11.90 -14.17 -5.77
CA GLU A 181 13.06 -14.93 -5.29
C GLU A 181 13.36 -14.69 -3.81
N ILE A 182 13.18 -13.45 -3.32
CA ILE A 182 13.41 -13.10 -1.90
C ILE A 182 12.39 -13.81 -1.00
N PHE A 183 11.14 -13.90 -1.44
CA PHE A 183 10.06 -14.53 -0.68
C PHE A 183 9.86 -16.02 -0.99
N GLY A 184 10.71 -16.63 -1.83
CA GLY A 184 10.67 -18.06 -2.11
C GLY A 184 9.47 -18.52 -2.95
N VAL A 185 8.93 -17.65 -3.81
CA VAL A 185 7.76 -17.93 -4.67
C VAL A 185 8.07 -17.77 -6.17
N ALA A 186 9.35 -17.71 -6.54
CA ALA A 186 9.81 -17.55 -7.92
C ALA A 186 9.51 -18.77 -8.82
N ASP A 187 9.16 -19.92 -8.23
CA ASP A 187 8.67 -21.11 -8.92
C ASP A 187 7.28 -20.88 -9.54
N ARG A 188 6.49 -19.96 -8.96
CA ARG A 188 5.11 -19.68 -9.37
C ARG A 188 4.91 -18.27 -9.94
N LEU A 189 5.76 -17.31 -9.59
CA LEU A 189 5.55 -15.87 -9.86
C LEU A 189 6.82 -15.16 -10.34
N GLY A 190 6.64 -13.94 -10.85
CA GLY A 190 7.72 -12.98 -11.07
C GLY A 190 8.39 -13.01 -12.45
N SER A 191 8.12 -14.01 -13.29
CA SER A 191 8.58 -14.04 -14.69
C SER A 191 7.57 -14.73 -15.62
N LEU A 192 7.75 -14.51 -16.93
CA LEU A 192 6.94 -15.12 -17.98
C LEU A 192 7.59 -16.43 -18.45
N GLU A 193 7.29 -17.51 -17.73
CA GLU A 193 7.80 -18.86 -18.01
C GLU A 193 6.65 -19.87 -17.98
N ASN A 194 6.77 -20.93 -18.79
CA ASN A 194 5.77 -22.00 -18.81
C ASN A 194 5.63 -22.65 -17.42
N GLY A 195 4.39 -22.82 -16.96
CA GLY A 195 4.07 -23.40 -15.66
C GLY A 195 3.89 -22.40 -14.52
N LYS A 196 4.26 -21.13 -14.71
CA LYS A 196 4.00 -20.06 -13.73
C LYS A 196 2.57 -19.52 -13.84
N ILE A 197 2.12 -18.88 -12.76
CA ILE A 197 0.82 -18.24 -12.69
C ILE A 197 0.78 -17.05 -13.65
N ALA A 198 -0.29 -16.97 -14.46
CA ALA A 198 -0.45 -15.95 -15.49
C ALA A 198 -0.92 -14.60 -14.93
N ASN A 199 -0.04 -13.96 -14.17
CA ASN A 199 -0.18 -12.57 -13.72
C ASN A 199 0.56 -11.64 -14.68
N LEU A 200 -0.18 -10.97 -15.56
CA LEU A 200 0.38 -10.22 -16.70
C LEU A 200 -0.12 -8.78 -16.71
N VAL A 201 0.74 -7.85 -17.13
CA VAL A 201 0.35 -6.48 -17.42
C VAL A 201 0.79 -6.16 -18.84
N VAL A 202 -0.15 -5.65 -19.65
CA VAL A 202 0.11 -5.23 -21.03
C VAL A 202 0.03 -3.72 -21.09
N THR A 203 1.09 -3.09 -21.55
CA THR A 203 1.22 -1.63 -21.73
C THR A 203 1.34 -1.28 -23.21
N ASP A 204 1.05 -0.03 -23.59
CA ASP A 204 1.26 0.48 -24.97
C ASP A 204 2.64 1.10 -25.21
N GLY A 205 3.56 0.95 -24.25
CA GLY A 205 4.92 1.46 -24.29
C GLY A 205 5.74 0.93 -23.13
N ASP A 206 6.93 1.51 -22.93
CA ASP A 206 7.80 1.19 -21.80
C ASP A 206 7.10 1.51 -20.46
N LEU A 207 7.16 0.59 -19.50
CA LEU A 207 6.45 0.71 -18.22
C LEU A 207 6.83 1.98 -17.42
N PHE A 208 8.05 2.48 -17.58
CA PHE A 208 8.58 3.63 -16.85
C PHE A 208 8.42 4.96 -17.60
N GLU A 209 7.78 4.97 -18.77
CA GLU A 209 7.42 6.20 -19.48
C GLU A 209 6.14 6.82 -18.89
N GLU A 210 6.13 8.14 -18.73
CA GLU A 210 5.00 8.84 -18.07
C GLU A 210 3.68 8.77 -18.85
N LYS A 211 3.76 8.57 -20.17
CA LYS A 211 2.62 8.53 -21.08
C LYS A 211 2.08 7.11 -21.28
N THR A 212 2.81 6.10 -20.82
CA THR A 212 2.43 4.70 -20.97
C THR A 212 1.16 4.41 -20.20
N LYS A 213 0.24 3.71 -20.85
CA LYS A 213 -1.02 3.28 -20.29
C LYS A 213 -1.05 1.77 -20.16
N ILE A 214 -1.63 1.30 -19.05
CA ILE A 214 -1.94 -0.11 -18.87
C ILE A 214 -3.19 -0.41 -19.71
N LYS A 215 -3.05 -1.29 -20.71
CA LYS A 215 -4.16 -1.69 -21.59
C LYS A 215 -4.92 -2.88 -21.03
N MET A 216 -4.20 -3.83 -20.44
CA MET A 216 -4.78 -5.07 -19.93
C MET A 216 -4.01 -5.51 -18.70
N VAL A 217 -4.74 -6.06 -17.74
CA VAL A 217 -4.17 -6.79 -16.61
C VAL A 217 -4.78 -8.17 -16.62
N PHE A 218 -3.97 -9.19 -16.39
CA PHE A 218 -4.42 -10.56 -16.20
C PHE A 218 -4.01 -10.99 -14.80
N VAL A 219 -4.95 -11.58 -14.07
CA VAL A 219 -4.71 -12.15 -12.74
C VAL A 219 -5.14 -13.61 -12.79
N ASP A 220 -4.24 -14.52 -12.45
CA ASP A 220 -4.45 -15.97 -12.55
C ASP A 220 -4.98 -16.42 -13.94
N GLY A 221 -4.52 -15.75 -15.01
CA GLY A 221 -4.95 -16.03 -16.39
C GLY A 221 -6.28 -15.40 -16.79
N HIS A 222 -6.99 -14.74 -15.87
CA HIS A 222 -8.24 -14.05 -16.15
C HIS A 222 -7.99 -12.57 -16.45
N ARG A 223 -8.55 -12.08 -17.56
CA ARG A 223 -8.47 -10.66 -17.91
C ARG A 223 -9.26 -9.82 -16.91
N PHE A 224 -8.59 -8.88 -16.28
CA PHE A 224 -9.16 -7.85 -15.42
C PHE A 224 -9.41 -6.58 -16.25
N GLU A 225 -10.64 -6.08 -16.26
CA GLU A 225 -10.97 -4.81 -16.90
C GLU A 225 -10.43 -3.65 -16.04
N VAL A 226 -9.30 -3.06 -16.46
CA VAL A 226 -8.82 -1.80 -15.90
C VAL A 226 -9.75 -0.69 -16.42
N ARG A 227 -10.79 -0.38 -15.65
CA ARG A 227 -11.62 0.80 -15.90
C ARG A 227 -10.87 2.01 -15.38
N GLU A 228 -10.06 2.65 -16.24
CA GLU A 228 -9.71 4.05 -16.00
C GLU A 228 -11.03 4.84 -16.07
N PRO A 229 -11.50 5.48 -14.98
CA PRO A 229 -12.60 6.42 -15.11
C PRO A 229 -12.11 7.54 -16.02
N GLU A 230 -12.61 7.58 -17.26
CA GLU A 230 -12.28 8.64 -18.20
C GLU A 230 -12.64 9.97 -17.55
N LYS A 231 -11.63 10.76 -17.14
CA LYS A 231 -11.84 12.13 -16.69
C LYS A 231 -12.40 12.90 -17.89
N PRO A 232 -13.68 13.31 -17.87
CA PRO A 232 -14.23 13.94 -19.04
C PRO A 232 -13.58 15.31 -19.22
N LYS A 233 -13.44 15.74 -20.47
CA LYS A 233 -12.69 16.94 -20.84
C LYS A 233 -13.48 18.24 -20.65
N GLU A 234 -14.76 18.14 -20.33
CA GLU A 234 -15.67 19.29 -20.25
C GLU A 234 -15.74 19.80 -18.81
N PRO A 235 -15.74 21.13 -18.61
CA PRO A 235 -15.75 21.71 -17.27
C PRO A 235 -17.05 21.36 -16.52
N PRO A 236 -16.99 21.17 -15.19
CA PRO A 236 -18.17 20.89 -14.37
C PRO A 236 -19.17 22.06 -14.41
N LYS A 237 -20.47 21.76 -14.51
CA LYS A 237 -21.55 22.73 -14.29
C LYS A 237 -22.17 22.51 -12.90
N GLY A 238 -21.46 22.97 -11.88
CA GLY A 238 -21.94 23.00 -10.49
C GLY A 238 -20.91 22.45 -9.50
N ASP A 239 -21.32 22.31 -8.24
CA ASP A 239 -20.45 21.87 -7.15
C ASP A 239 -21.15 20.78 -6.31
N LEU A 240 -20.52 19.60 -6.31
CA LEU A 240 -20.99 18.44 -5.54
C LEU A 240 -20.54 18.45 -4.09
N THR A 241 -19.77 19.45 -3.67
CA THR A 241 -19.26 19.55 -2.30
C THR A 241 -20.40 19.60 -1.28
N GLY A 242 -20.27 18.78 -0.24
CA GLY A 242 -21.17 18.69 0.89
C GLY A 242 -21.63 17.27 1.21
N LYS A 243 -22.53 17.18 2.19
CA LYS A 243 -23.15 15.94 2.60
C LYS A 243 -24.39 15.64 1.75
N TRP A 244 -24.57 14.38 1.42
CA TRP A 244 -25.63 13.85 0.58
C TRP A 244 -26.25 12.61 1.24
N ASN A 245 -27.58 12.56 1.31
CA ASN A 245 -28.31 11.36 1.67
C ASN A 245 -28.64 10.61 0.39
N LEU A 246 -28.08 9.41 0.24
CA LEU A 246 -28.28 8.50 -0.88
C LEU A 246 -29.32 7.44 -0.48
N ALA A 247 -30.35 7.28 -1.29
CA ALA A 247 -31.37 6.25 -1.13
C ALA A 247 -31.36 5.33 -2.37
N TYR A 248 -31.32 4.03 -2.15
CA TYR A 248 -31.33 3.01 -3.21
C TYR A 248 -32.11 1.77 -2.75
N THR A 249 -32.58 0.97 -3.70
CA THR A 249 -33.32 -0.28 -3.40
C THR A 249 -32.49 -1.47 -3.84
N THR A 250 -32.12 -2.32 -2.87
CA THR A 250 -31.47 -3.61 -3.13
C THR A 250 -32.55 -4.70 -3.25
N PRO A 251 -32.21 -5.90 -3.78
CA PRO A 251 -33.12 -7.04 -3.74
C PRO A 251 -33.62 -7.40 -2.33
N ASP A 252 -32.84 -7.07 -1.30
CA ASP A 252 -33.15 -7.33 0.12
C ASP A 252 -33.98 -6.21 0.78
N GLY A 253 -34.21 -5.10 0.08
CA GLY A 253 -35.04 -3.98 0.53
C GLY A 253 -34.44 -2.59 0.31
N PRO A 254 -35.15 -1.53 0.70
CA PRO A 254 -34.64 -0.16 0.63
C PRO A 254 -33.51 0.08 1.64
N GLU A 255 -32.43 0.72 1.18
CA GLU A 255 -31.27 1.10 1.97
C GLU A 255 -30.93 2.59 1.78
N GLU A 256 -30.29 3.15 2.81
CA GLU A 256 -29.80 4.52 2.82
C GLU A 256 -28.31 4.57 3.14
N ALA A 257 -27.61 5.53 2.56
CA ALA A 257 -26.21 5.84 2.81
C ALA A 257 -26.00 7.36 2.85
N THR A 258 -24.93 7.81 3.49
CA THR A 258 -24.53 9.22 3.51
C THR A 258 -23.19 9.37 2.81
N ALA A 259 -23.11 10.25 1.81
CA ALA A 259 -21.86 10.62 1.16
C ALA A 259 -21.43 12.02 1.60
N ASP A 260 -20.19 12.16 2.08
CA ASP A 260 -19.54 13.44 2.34
C ASP A 260 -18.50 13.67 1.24
N LEU A 261 -18.84 14.54 0.29
CA LEU A 261 -18.07 14.76 -0.93
C LEU A 261 -17.40 16.12 -0.91
N ALA A 262 -16.18 16.19 -1.45
CA ALA A 262 -15.45 17.42 -1.71
C ALA A 262 -15.02 17.43 -3.17
N MET A 263 -15.14 18.59 -3.84
CA MET A 263 -14.80 18.72 -5.25
C MET A 263 -13.73 19.79 -5.47
N ASP A 264 -12.71 19.44 -6.25
CA ASP A 264 -11.67 20.37 -6.71
C ASP A 264 -12.16 21.21 -7.90
N ARG A 265 -11.47 22.32 -8.18
CA ARG A 265 -11.81 23.25 -9.29
C ARG A 265 -11.79 22.60 -10.66
N ASP A 266 -11.10 21.48 -10.82
CA ASP A 266 -10.97 20.71 -12.05
C ASP A 266 -12.05 19.62 -12.18
N GLY A 267 -13.03 19.61 -11.28
CA GLY A 267 -14.15 18.67 -11.25
C GLY A 267 -13.82 17.34 -10.60
N THR A 268 -12.60 17.12 -10.08
CA THR A 268 -12.26 15.88 -9.36
C THR A 268 -13.00 15.81 -8.03
N ILE A 269 -13.60 14.66 -7.75
CA ILE A 269 -14.38 14.41 -6.53
C ILE A 269 -13.59 13.48 -5.61
N SER A 270 -13.50 13.87 -4.36
CA SER A 270 -13.00 13.07 -3.24
C SER A 270 -14.06 13.00 -2.14
N GLY A 271 -13.90 12.13 -1.15
CA GLY A 271 -14.84 12.05 -0.05
C GLY A 271 -14.97 10.65 0.54
N THR A 272 -16.03 10.48 1.34
CA THR A 272 -16.37 9.20 1.95
C THR A 272 -17.85 8.90 1.80
N VAL A 273 -18.18 7.61 1.71
CA VAL A 273 -19.56 7.11 1.70
C VAL A 273 -19.72 6.18 2.89
N THR A 274 -20.69 6.47 3.75
CA THR A 274 -21.03 5.68 4.93
C THR A 274 -22.37 4.99 4.73
N SER A 275 -22.40 3.68 4.89
CA SER A 275 -23.60 2.86 4.80
C SER A 275 -23.69 1.92 6.01
N LYS A 276 -24.77 1.13 6.11
CA LYS A 276 -24.88 0.05 7.11
C LYS A 276 -23.73 -0.97 7.04
N ARG A 277 -23.04 -1.08 5.90
CA ARG A 277 -21.91 -2.00 5.68
C ARG A 277 -20.54 -1.38 6.04
N GLY A 278 -20.52 -0.14 6.53
CA GLY A 278 -19.32 0.59 6.90
C GLY A 278 -19.07 1.83 6.05
N THR A 279 -17.92 2.46 6.30
CA THR A 279 -17.46 3.67 5.60
C THR A 279 -16.38 3.32 4.59
N ALA A 280 -16.56 3.75 3.35
CA ALA A 280 -15.61 3.60 2.26
C ALA A 280 -15.15 4.97 1.75
N SER A 281 -13.88 5.08 1.36
CA SER A 281 -13.36 6.30 0.74
C SER A 281 -13.57 6.26 -0.77
N VAL A 282 -13.82 7.44 -1.35
CA VAL A 282 -13.84 7.61 -2.81
C VAL A 282 -12.43 7.45 -3.34
N ILE A 283 -12.22 6.45 -4.20
CA ILE A 283 -10.92 6.17 -4.82
C ILE A 283 -10.70 6.95 -6.11
N SER A 284 -11.79 7.36 -6.77
CA SER A 284 -11.77 8.19 -7.97
C SER A 284 -13.15 8.78 -8.22
N GLY A 285 -13.24 10.05 -8.60
CA GLY A 285 -14.50 10.62 -9.06
C GLY A 285 -14.33 11.91 -9.85
N TYR A 286 -15.34 12.24 -10.65
CA TYR A 286 -15.39 13.44 -11.47
C TYR A 286 -16.83 13.96 -11.64
N LEU A 287 -16.97 15.27 -11.80
CA LEU A 287 -18.13 15.92 -12.38
C LEU A 287 -17.73 16.55 -13.72
N SER A 288 -18.53 16.32 -14.75
CA SER A 288 -18.38 16.91 -16.07
C SER A 288 -19.73 17.38 -16.57
N VAL A 289 -19.85 18.68 -16.81
CA VAL A 289 -21.15 19.29 -17.07
C VAL A 289 -22.11 18.94 -15.93
N ASP A 290 -23.16 18.19 -16.20
CA ASP A 290 -24.17 17.69 -15.27
C ASP A 290 -23.99 16.21 -14.95
N LYS A 291 -23.00 15.51 -15.52
CA LYS A 291 -22.77 14.07 -15.30
C LYS A 291 -21.66 13.85 -14.31
N PHE A 292 -21.93 13.02 -13.30
CA PHE A 292 -20.91 12.63 -12.32
C PHE A 292 -20.66 11.14 -12.37
N SER A 293 -19.45 10.75 -12.00
CA SER A 293 -19.16 9.38 -11.58
C SER A 293 -18.16 9.38 -10.45
N PHE A 294 -18.35 8.52 -9.46
CA PHE A 294 -17.34 8.24 -8.45
C PHE A 294 -17.36 6.77 -8.06
N THR A 295 -16.20 6.25 -7.69
CA THR A 295 -16.00 4.85 -7.30
C THR A 295 -15.57 4.79 -5.85
N ILE A 296 -16.18 3.88 -5.09
CA ILE A 296 -15.75 3.49 -3.75
C ILE A 296 -15.36 2.02 -3.76
N ASN A 297 -14.45 1.63 -2.88
CA ASN A 297 -14.10 0.23 -2.68
C ASN A 297 -14.70 -0.25 -1.35
N ILE A 298 -15.56 -1.28 -1.40
CA ILE A 298 -16.14 -1.89 -0.20
C ILE A 298 -15.54 -3.29 0.03
N PRO A 299 -15.18 -3.65 1.29
CA PRO A 299 -14.86 -5.03 1.62
C PRO A 299 -16.14 -5.87 1.61
N LEU A 300 -16.16 -6.94 0.81
CA LEU A 300 -17.16 -8.01 0.85
C LEU A 300 -16.47 -9.28 1.36
N GLU A 301 -17.23 -10.25 1.88
CA GLU A 301 -16.68 -11.48 2.47
C GLU A 301 -15.57 -12.11 1.61
N GLY A 302 -14.33 -12.01 2.09
CA GLY A 302 -13.13 -12.54 1.44
C GLY A 302 -12.54 -11.75 0.25
N SER A 303 -13.15 -10.64 -0.20
CA SER A 303 -12.65 -9.86 -1.35
C SER A 303 -13.15 -8.42 -1.38
N THR A 304 -12.40 -7.49 -1.97
CA THR A 304 -12.89 -6.12 -2.21
C THR A 304 -13.78 -6.06 -3.45
N ALA A 305 -14.69 -5.09 -3.50
CA ALA A 305 -15.51 -4.83 -4.67
C ALA A 305 -15.60 -3.33 -4.93
N ASP A 306 -15.43 -2.96 -6.20
CA ASP A 306 -15.64 -1.60 -6.66
C ASP A 306 -17.14 -1.36 -6.86
N VAL A 307 -17.61 -0.29 -6.24
CA VAL A 307 -18.98 0.21 -6.37
C VAL A 307 -18.91 1.55 -7.08
N ILE A 308 -19.50 1.61 -8.27
CA ILE A 308 -19.47 2.78 -9.13
C ILE A 308 -20.82 3.48 -9.02
N PHE A 309 -20.81 4.72 -8.57
CA PHE A 309 -21.95 5.62 -8.63
C PHE A 309 -21.79 6.46 -9.90
N ALA A 310 -22.80 6.48 -10.76
CA ALA A 310 -22.80 7.30 -11.96
C ALA A 310 -24.19 7.86 -12.21
N GLY A 311 -24.28 9.11 -12.66
CA GLY A 311 -25.58 9.75 -12.80
C GLY A 311 -25.51 11.18 -13.28
N THR A 312 -26.64 11.87 -13.16
CA THR A 312 -26.78 13.31 -13.42
C THR A 312 -27.01 14.08 -12.13
N PHE A 313 -26.54 15.32 -12.15
CA PHE A 313 -26.60 16.30 -11.10
C PHE A 313 -27.28 17.56 -11.64
N ASP A 314 -28.37 17.98 -11.00
CA ASP A 314 -29.17 19.14 -11.41
C ASP A 314 -28.96 20.39 -10.54
N GLY A 315 -27.97 20.36 -9.64
CA GLY A 315 -27.70 21.44 -8.67
C GLY A 315 -28.17 21.11 -7.25
N THR A 316 -29.21 20.28 -7.09
CA THR A 316 -29.83 19.99 -5.78
C THR A 316 -30.07 18.51 -5.52
N SER A 317 -30.10 17.69 -6.57
CA SER A 317 -30.30 16.25 -6.51
C SER A 317 -29.31 15.48 -7.39
N LEU A 318 -29.03 14.24 -6.98
CA LEU A 318 -28.28 13.24 -7.72
C LEU A 318 -29.25 12.15 -8.15
N LYS A 319 -29.20 11.74 -9.41
CA LYS A 319 -29.97 10.59 -9.91
C LYS A 319 -29.08 9.74 -10.80
N GLY A 320 -29.14 8.43 -10.62
CA GLY A 320 -28.42 7.53 -11.51
C GLY A 320 -28.33 6.11 -10.97
N SER A 321 -27.28 5.42 -11.35
CA SER A 321 -27.08 4.00 -11.07
C SER A 321 -25.87 3.73 -10.18
N ILE A 322 -26.02 2.77 -9.28
CA ILE A 322 -24.96 2.11 -8.52
C ILE A 322 -24.65 0.78 -9.23
N SER A 323 -23.45 0.63 -9.75
CA SER A 323 -22.96 -0.61 -10.35
C SER A 323 -22.01 -1.33 -9.41
N VAL A 324 -22.29 -2.60 -9.10
CA VAL A 324 -21.41 -3.47 -8.31
C VAL A 324 -21.38 -4.88 -8.91
N ARG A 325 -20.19 -5.40 -9.25
CA ARG A 325 -19.99 -6.77 -9.80
C ARG A 325 -20.98 -7.17 -10.91
N GLY A 326 -21.34 -6.24 -11.80
CA GLY A 326 -22.26 -6.47 -12.92
C GLY A 326 -23.76 -6.32 -12.60
N LEU A 327 -24.12 -6.06 -11.34
CA LEU A 327 -25.46 -5.64 -10.94
C LEU A 327 -25.56 -4.12 -11.00
N SER A 328 -26.67 -3.60 -11.52
CA SER A 328 -26.98 -2.17 -11.59
C SER A 328 -28.26 -1.89 -10.79
N LEU A 329 -28.18 -0.94 -9.85
CA LEU A 329 -29.28 -0.49 -9.01
C LEU A 329 -29.50 1.00 -9.24
N GLU A 330 -30.74 1.46 -9.28
CA GLU A 330 -31.04 2.89 -9.33
C GLU A 330 -30.91 3.51 -7.93
N PHE A 331 -30.39 4.74 -7.86
CA PHE A 331 -30.31 5.52 -6.64
C PHE A 331 -30.68 6.98 -6.86
N THR A 332 -31.06 7.61 -5.76
CA THR A 332 -31.29 9.05 -5.67
C THR A 332 -30.49 9.63 -4.52
N GLY A 333 -29.98 10.85 -4.69
CA GLY A 333 -29.24 11.58 -3.66
C GLY A 333 -29.81 12.98 -3.47
N VAL A 334 -29.98 13.40 -2.22
CA VAL A 334 -30.43 14.77 -1.89
C VAL A 334 -29.54 15.35 -0.79
N LYS A 335 -29.30 16.66 -0.81
CA LYS A 335 -28.64 17.31 0.32
C LYS A 335 -29.56 17.22 1.55
N PRO A 336 -29.03 16.95 2.76
CA PRO A 336 -29.82 17.00 3.98
C PRO A 336 -30.48 18.38 4.08
N SER A 337 -31.80 18.43 4.04
CA SER A 337 -32.54 19.65 4.30
C SER A 337 -32.26 20.10 5.73
N ALA A 338 -31.83 21.36 5.89
CA ALA A 338 -31.91 22.00 7.19
C ALA A 338 -33.41 22.05 7.57
N VAL A 339 -33.74 21.52 8.75
CA VAL A 339 -35.05 21.54 9.44
C VAL A 339 -35.98 20.33 9.19
N SER A 340 -36.03 19.43 10.18
CA SER A 340 -37.29 19.07 10.87
C SER A 340 -36.99 18.50 12.26
N SER A 341 -36.68 19.39 13.19
CA SER A 341 -36.85 19.17 14.63
C SER A 341 -38.10 19.94 15.07
N ALA A 342 -39.28 19.48 14.66
CA ALA A 342 -40.57 19.93 15.20
C ALA A 342 -41.71 19.01 14.73
N MET A 343 -41.88 17.84 15.36
CA MET A 343 -43.18 17.18 15.56
C MET A 343 -43.04 15.94 16.46
N VAL A 344 -42.64 16.16 17.72
CA VAL A 344 -42.97 15.24 18.83
C VAL A 344 -43.39 16.11 20.00
N ASN A 345 -44.62 16.63 19.96
CA ASN A 345 -45.39 16.86 21.19
C ASN A 345 -46.88 17.07 20.86
N ARG A 346 -47.60 15.97 20.66
CA ARG A 346 -49.05 15.89 20.91
C ARG A 346 -49.37 14.48 21.41
N GLY A 347 -49.56 14.37 22.72
CA GLY A 347 -50.03 13.14 23.36
C GLY A 347 -49.82 13.18 24.87
N GLY A 348 -50.71 13.87 25.60
CA GLY A 348 -50.70 13.82 27.06
C GLY A 348 -51.46 14.95 27.75
N ALA A 349 -52.79 14.95 27.62
CA ALA A 349 -53.72 15.50 28.62
C ALA A 349 -55.17 15.18 28.21
N GLN A 350 -55.72 14.09 28.76
CA GLN A 350 -57.07 14.03 29.30
C GLN A 350 -57.15 12.87 30.28
#